data_AF-A0A7U4QJ91-F1
#
_entry.id   AF-A0A7U4QJ91-F1
#
_cell.length_a   1.000
_cell.length_b   1.000
_cell.length_c   1.000
_cell.angle_alpha   90.00
_cell.angle_beta   90.00
_cell.angle_gamma   90.00
#
_symmetry.space_group_name_H-M   'P 1'
#
loop_
_entity.id
_entity.type
_entity.pdbx_description
1 polymer ?
#
loop_
_entity_poly.entity_id
_entity_poly.type
_entity_poly.pdbx_seq_one_letter_code
_entity_poly.pdbx_strand_id
1 'polypeptide(L)' 'MSEETKIDRQSYVDKGLVAMFLRMSPEERLQANDNAFRTIQELRDAYRRQKAKERKPR' A
#
# COMPACT_ATOMS: atom_id res chain seq x y z
N MET A 1 28.32 24.86 12.29
CA MET A 1 27.39 24.12 13.15
C MET A 1 26.08 24.04 12.39
N SER A 2 25.96 23.02 11.55
CA SER A 2 24.80 22.80 10.69
C SER A 2 23.67 22.33 11.60
N GLU A 3 22.60 23.11 11.72
CA GLU A 3 21.42 22.72 12.46
C GLU A 3 20.83 21.47 11.79
N GLU A 4 21.07 20.30 12.39
CA GLU A 4 20.32 19.10 12.08
C GLU A 4 18.85 19.38 12.41
N THR A 5 18.08 19.70 11.38
CA THR A 5 16.62 19.64 11.42
C THR A 5 16.23 18.26 11.93
N LYS A 6 15.89 18.18 13.22
CA LYS A 6 15.20 17.04 13.81
C LYS A 6 13.88 16.91 13.05
N ILE A 7 13.89 16.12 11.99
CA ILE A 7 12.68 15.63 11.34
C ILE A 7 12.02 14.79 12.41
N ASP A 8 11.08 15.41 13.12
CA ASP A 8 10.21 14.72 14.03
C ASP A 8 9.50 13.64 13.21
N ARG A 9 9.91 12.39 13.41
CA ARG A 9 9.35 11.20 12.75
C ARG A 9 7.97 10.91 13.33
N GLN A 10 7.12 11.92 13.48
CA GLN A 10 5.73 11.79 13.87
C GLN A 10 4.99 11.08 12.73
N SER A 11 5.15 9.75 12.78
CA SER A 11 4.44 8.70 12.08
C SER A 11 4.24 8.90 10.58
N TYR A 12 5.06 8.20 9.77
CA TYR A 12 4.73 7.81 8.39
C TYR A 12 3.38 7.06 8.26
N VAL A 13 2.75 6.73 9.38
CA VAL A 13 1.46 6.08 9.47
C VAL A 13 0.37 7.15 9.44
N ASP A 14 -0.51 7.04 8.44
CA ASP A 14 -1.68 7.90 8.31
C ASP A 14 -2.65 7.62 9.48
N LYS A 15 -2.82 8.62 10.35
CA LYS A 15 -3.69 8.54 11.53
C LYS A 15 -5.17 8.39 11.14
N GLY A 16 -5.59 8.95 10.01
CA GLY A 16 -6.94 8.79 9.47
C GLY A 16 -7.21 7.36 9.04
N LEU A 17 -6.23 6.73 8.38
CA LEU A 17 -6.30 5.32 8.00
C LEU A 17 -6.40 4.39 9.22
N VAL A 18 -5.59 4.66 10.27
CA VAL A 18 -5.66 3.91 11.53
C VAL A 18 -7.02 4.09 12.21
N ALA A 19 -7.53 5.32 12.28
CA ALA A 19 -8.84 5.59 12.87
C ALA A 19 -9.98 4.90 12.10
N MET A 20 -9.91 4.87 10.76
CA MET A 20 -10.85 4.14 9.92
C MET A 20 -10.80 2.64 10.19
N PHE A 21 -9.60 2.05 10.24
CA PHE A 21 -9.42 0.63 10.53
C PHE A 21 -9.97 0.25 11.92
N LEU A 22 -9.72 1.08 12.94
CA LEU A 22 -10.23 0.85 14.29
C LEU A 22 -11.76 0.94 14.40
N ARG A 23 -12.42 1.71 13.53
CA ARG A 23 -13.88 1.82 13.47
C ARG A 23 -14.56 0.63 12.79
N MET A 24 -13.84 -0.13 11.97
CA MET A 24 -14.35 -1.35 11.35
C MET A 24 -14.46 -2.50 12.36
N SER A 25 -15.45 -3.36 12.17
CA SER A 25 -15.53 -4.65 12.88
C SER A 25 -14.37 -5.58 12.49
N PRO A 26 -14.06 -6.60 13.29
CA PRO A 26 -13.08 -7.62 12.92
C PRO A 26 -13.35 -8.27 11.55
N GLU A 27 -14.61 -8.57 11.25
CA GLU A 27 -15.05 -9.17 9.99
C GLU A 27 -14.86 -8.20 8.82
N GLU A 28 -15.20 -6.93 9.00
CA GLU A 28 -14.97 -5.88 7.99
C GLU A 28 -13.49 -5.68 7.71
N ARG A 29 -12.62 -5.76 8.74
CA ARG A 29 -11.17 -5.70 8.57
C ARG A 29 -10.64 -6.89 7.77
N LEU A 30 -11.15 -8.09 8.03
CA LEU A 30 -10.78 -9.29 7.26
C LEU A 30 -11.19 -9.12 5.79
N GLN A 31 -12.42 -8.68 5.54
CA GLN A 31 -12.90 -8.44 4.19
C GLN A 31 -12.09 -7.34 3.46
N ALA A 32 -11.77 -6.25 4.15
CA ALA A 32 -10.93 -5.18 3.59
C ALA A 32 -9.53 -5.69 3.22
N ASN A 33 -8.93 -6.54 4.06
CA ASN A 33 -7.63 -7.16 3.79
C ASN A 33 -7.67 -8.12 2.60
N ASP A 34 -8.72 -8.95 2.50
CA ASP A 34 -8.90 -9.85 1.36
C ASP A 34 -9.03 -9.08 0.04
N ASN A 35 -9.79 -7.99 0.05
CA ASN A 35 -9.94 -7.11 -1.10
C ASN A 35 -8.60 -6.45 -1.48
N ALA A 36 -7.87 -5.90 -0.49
CA ALA A 36 -6.57 -5.29 -0.72
C ALA A 36 -5.57 -6.30 -1.31
N PHE A 37 -5.56 -7.53 -0.79
CA PHE A 37 -4.71 -8.61 -1.29
C PHE A 37 -5.00 -8.93 -2.77
N ARG A 38 -6.29 -9.08 -3.13
CA ARG A 38 -6.70 -9.32 -4.52
C ARG A 38 -6.22 -8.20 -5.45
N THR A 39 -6.47 -6.95 -5.08
CA THR A 39 -6.01 -5.79 -5.88
C THR A 39 -4.50 -5.77 -6.05
N ILE A 40 -3.73 -6.07 -5.00
CA ILE A 40 -2.26 -6.13 -5.09
C ILE A 40 -1.82 -7.24 -6.06
N GLN A 41 -2.47 -8.41 -6.04
CA GLN A 41 -2.17 -9.49 -6.97
C GLN A 41 -2.48 -9.09 -8.42
N GLU A 42 -3.64 -8.48 -8.67
CA GLU A 42 -4.04 -8.02 -10.00
C GLU A 42 -3.06 -6.98 -10.56
N LEU A 43 -2.67 -6.00 -9.75
CA LEU A 43 -1.70 -4.98 -10.14
C LEU A 43 -0.33 -5.60 -10.44
N ARG A 44 0.11 -6.56 -9.62
CA ARG A 44 1.37 -7.29 -9.84
C ARG A 44 1.35 -8.07 -11.15
N ASP A 45 0.25 -8.76 -11.43
CA ASP A 45 0.11 -9.54 -12.66
C ASP A 45 0.01 -8.64 -13.89
N ALA A 46 -0.71 -7.51 -13.80
CA ALA A 46 -0.74 -6.50 -14.85
C ALA A 46 0.66 -5.95 -15.14
N TYR A 47 1.42 -5.59 -14.11
CA TYR A 47 2.80 -5.13 -14.24
C TYR A 47 3.71 -6.19 -14.89
N ARG A 48 3.60 -7.45 -14.48
CA ARG A 48 4.36 -8.57 -15.07
C ARG A 48 4.04 -8.75 -16.55
N ARG A 49 2.75 -8.70 -16.93
CA ARG A 49 2.32 -8.78 -18.33
C ARG A 49 2.86 -7.61 -19.15
N GLN A 50 2.81 -6.39 -18.61
CA GLN A 50 3.39 -5.22 -19.26
C GLN A 50 4.89 -5.41 -19.52
N LYS A 51 5.65 -5.79 -18.48
CA LYS A 51 7.09 -6.06 -18.60
C LYS A 51 7.42 -7.17 -19.59
N ALA A 52 6.59 -8.20 -19.69
CA ALA A 52 6.77 -9.28 -20.67
C ALA A 52 6.52 -8.79 -22.12
N LYS A 53 5.53 -7.91 -22.34
CA LYS A 53 5.30 -7.27 -23.64
C LYS A 53 6.46 -6.35 -24.05
N GLU A 54 7.01 -5.58 -23.12
CA GLU A 54 8.18 -4.71 -23.34
C GLU A 54 9.44 -5.50 -23.75
N ARG A 55 9.56 -6.76 -23.32
CA ARG A 55 10.73 -7.63 -23.59
C ARG A 55 10.66 -8.43 -24.89
N LYS A 56 9.53 -8.44 -25.61
CA LYS A 56 9.47 -9.12 -26.91
C LYS A 56 10.19 -8.27 -27.97
N PRO A 57 11.17 -8.82 -28.72
CA PRO A 57 11.72 -8.12 -29.88
C PRO A 57 10.61 -7.96 -30.94
N ARG A 58 10.61 -6.82 -31.63
CA ARG A 58 9.72 -6.57 -32.77
C ARG A 58 9.96 -7.56 -33.90
#